data_AF-A0A957NIK0-F1
#
_entry.id   AF-A0A957NIK0-F1
#
_cell.length_a   1.000
_cell.length_b   1.000
_cell.length_c   1.000
_cell.angle_alpha   90.00
_cell.angle_beta   90.00
_cell.angle_gamma   90.00
#
_symmetry.space_group_name_H-M   'P 1'
#
loop_
_entity.id
_entity.type
_entity.pdbx_description
1 polymer ?
#
loop_
_entity_poly.entity_id
_entity_poly.type
_entity_poly.pdbx_seq_one_letter_code
_entity_poly.pdbx_strand_id
1 'polypeptide(L)' 'MGQATIVQANYEKLEAIAQKFGDQEQLTAHLRDRIAQQVDALRGGAWVGAGAESLLQEMDSEVLPACQRLSAALGE' A
#
# COMPACT_ATOMS: atom_id res chain seq x y z
N MET A 1 -38.79 -25.36 4.44
CA MET A 1 -38.59 -23.90 4.59
C MET A 1 -37.14 -23.71 4.98
N GLY A 2 -36.32 -23.15 4.09
CA GLY A 2 -34.88 -22.99 4.31
C GLY A 2 -34.62 -22.01 5.43
N GLN A 3 -33.80 -22.38 6.42
CA GLN A 3 -33.36 -21.45 7.45
C GLN A 3 -32.51 -20.38 6.77
N ALA A 4 -33.00 -19.14 6.77
CA ALA A 4 -32.17 -18.00 6.45
C ALA A 4 -31.08 -17.92 7.53
N THR A 5 -29.82 -18.04 7.13
CA THR A 5 -28.68 -17.84 8.01
C THR A 5 -28.75 -16.42 8.57
N ILE A 6 -29.18 -16.28 9.81
CA ILE A 6 -29.15 -14.99 10.49
C ILE A 6 -27.68 -14.69 10.78
N VAL A 7 -27.08 -13.83 9.95
CA VAL A 7 -25.74 -13.31 10.21
C VAL A 7 -25.86 -12.31 11.35
N GLN A 8 -25.59 -12.76 12.59
CA GLN A 8 -25.40 -11.86 13.73
C GLN A 8 -24.01 -11.23 13.64
N ALA A 9 -23.92 -10.12 12.91
CA ALA A 9 -22.71 -9.31 12.88
C ALA A 9 -22.67 -8.37 14.10
N ASN A 10 -21.56 -8.36 14.82
CA ASN A 10 -21.28 -7.32 15.80
C ASN A 10 -20.80 -6.08 15.04
N TYR A 11 -21.71 -5.13 14.81
CA TYR A 11 -21.46 -3.91 14.04
C TYR A 11 -20.30 -3.09 14.61
N GLU A 12 -20.17 -2.98 15.92
CA GLU A 12 -19.06 -2.26 16.56
C GLU A 12 -17.70 -2.91 16.26
N LYS A 13 -17.65 -4.25 16.26
CA LYS A 13 -16.42 -4.99 15.89
C LYS A 13 -16.09 -4.84 14.42
N LEU A 14 -17.09 -4.86 13.54
CA LEU A 14 -16.88 -4.63 12.11
C LEU A 14 -16.40 -3.21 11.83
N GLU A 15 -16.97 -2.22 12.50
CA GLU A 15 -16.53 -0.83 12.40
C GLU A 15 -15.09 -0.67 12.90
N ALA A 16 -14.74 -1.26 14.05
CA ALA A 16 -13.37 -1.25 14.55
C ALA A 16 -12.37 -1.94 13.61
N ILE A 17 -12.79 -2.99 12.88
CA ILE A 17 -11.96 -3.63 11.86
C ILE A 17 -11.80 -2.70 10.65
N ALA A 18 -12.89 -2.10 10.15
CA ALA A 18 -12.85 -1.18 9.02
C ALA A 18 -11.93 0.02 9.29
N GLN A 19 -11.98 0.59 10.50
CA GLN A 19 -11.07 1.67 10.90
C GLN A 19 -9.60 1.25 10.80
N LYS A 20 -9.25 0.04 11.24
CA LYS A 20 -7.85 -0.46 11.13
C LYS A 20 -7.38 -0.61 9.69
N PHE A 21 -8.28 -1.03 8.78
CA PHE A 21 -7.98 -1.10 7.36
C PHE A 21 -7.70 0.30 6.80
N GLY A 22 -8.53 1.29 7.14
CA GLY A 22 -8.31 2.69 6.77
C GLY A 22 -7.00 3.27 7.33
N ASP A 23 -6.68 3.00 8.61
CA ASP A 23 -5.41 3.43 9.20
C ASP A 23 -4.21 2.82 8.46
N GLN A 24 -4.30 1.54 8.10
CA GLN A 24 -3.22 0.83 7.42
C GLN A 24 -3.07 1.30 5.96
N GLU A 25 -4.18 1.63 5.28
CA GLU A 25 -4.19 2.26 3.95
C GLU A 25 -3.38 3.56 3.96
N GLN A 26 -3.70 4.46 4.89
CA GLN A 26 -3.03 5.75 5.02
C GLN A 26 -1.54 5.60 5.31
N LEU A 27 -1.19 4.72 6.26
CA LEU A 27 0.21 4.44 6.60
C LEU A 27 1.00 3.88 5.42
N THR A 28 0.42 2.95 4.67
CA THR A 28 1.06 2.37 3.49
C THR A 28 1.21 3.39 2.37
N ALA A 29 0.21 4.25 2.13
CA ALA A 29 0.28 5.34 1.16
C ALA A 29 1.39 6.35 1.52
N HIS A 30 1.46 6.77 2.80
CA HIS A 30 2.50 7.68 3.28
C HIS A 30 3.91 7.08 3.14
N LEU A 31 4.06 5.79 3.46
CA LEU A 31 5.35 5.11 3.32
C LEU A 31 5.79 5.04 1.85
N ARG A 32 4.87 4.69 0.94
CA ARG A 32 5.13 4.68 -0.51
C ARG A 32 5.63 6.04 -0.99
N ASP A 33 4.95 7.12 -0.61
CA ASP A 33 5.29 8.47 -1.08
C ASP A 33 6.67 8.90 -0.56
N ARG A 34 6.99 8.59 0.69
CA ARG A 34 8.32 8.84 1.25
C ARG A 34 9.40 8.09 0.50
N ILE A 35 9.16 6.81 0.18
CA ILE A 35 10.12 5.99 -0.57
C ILE A 35 10.30 6.56 -1.98
N ALA A 36 9.21 6.88 -2.69
CA ALA A 36 9.26 7.46 -4.03
C ALA A 36 10.10 8.76 -4.06
N GLN A 37 9.90 9.64 -3.08
CA GLN A 37 10.69 10.88 -2.95
C GLN A 37 12.20 10.61 -2.76
N GLN A 38 12.58 9.58 -1.98
CA GLN A 38 13.98 9.22 -1.83
C GLN A 38 14.56 8.63 -3.12
N VAL A 39 13.79 7.82 -3.84
CA VAL A 39 14.17 7.26 -5.15
C VAL A 39 14.39 8.36 -6.17
N ASP A 40 13.50 9.36 -6.22
CA ASP A 40 13.63 10.52 -7.11
C ASP A 40 14.89 11.33 -6.81
N ALA A 41 15.24 11.52 -5.53
CA ALA A 41 16.47 12.19 -5.14
C ALA A 41 17.72 11.42 -5.62
N LEU A 42 17.69 10.09 -5.63
CA LEU A 42 18.77 9.25 -6.15
C LEU A 42 18.86 9.32 -7.68
N ARG A 43 17.71 9.36 -8.37
CA ARG A 43 17.61 9.46 -9.84
C ARG A 43 18.22 10.75 -10.40
N GLY A 44 18.21 11.83 -9.63
CA GLY A 44 18.76 13.15 -10.01
C GLY A 44 20.29 13.23 -10.18
N GLY A 45 21.00 12.11 -10.23
CA GLY A 45 22.44 12.05 -10.45
C GLY A 45 23.29 11.93 -9.18
N ALA A 46 22.67 11.80 -8.01
CA ALA A 46 23.36 11.50 -6.76
C ALA A 46 23.97 10.08 -6.77
N TRP A 47 23.41 9.17 -7.57
CA TRP A 47 23.91 7.82 -7.76
C TRP A 47 23.76 7.38 -9.21
N VAL A 48 24.87 7.01 -9.85
CA VAL A 48 24.95 6.69 -11.29
C VAL A 48 25.70 5.37 -11.50
N GLY A 49 25.20 4.54 -12.42
CA GLY A 49 25.79 3.26 -12.81
C GLY A 49 24.76 2.12 -12.84
N ALA A 50 25.19 0.93 -13.27
CA ALA A 50 24.30 -0.22 -13.48
C ALA A 50 23.48 -0.63 -12.24
N GLY A 51 24.04 -0.44 -11.03
CA GLY A 51 23.32 -0.70 -9.78
C GLY A 51 22.20 0.32 -9.51
N ALA A 52 22.42 1.59 -9.86
CA ALA A 52 21.39 2.61 -9.78
C ALA A 52 20.27 2.34 -10.80
N GLU A 53 20.62 2.00 -12.05
CA GLU A 53 19.66 1.65 -13.09
C GLU A 53 18.79 0.45 -12.70
N SER A 54 19.41 -0.63 -12.18
CA SER A 54 18.68 -1.82 -11.74
C SER A 54 17.73 -1.52 -10.58
N LEU A 55 18.17 -0.73 -9.59
CA LEU A 55 17.31 -0.35 -8.48
C LEU A 55 16.15 0.53 -8.95
N LEU A 56 16.41 1.54 -9.76
CA LEU A 56 15.36 2.41 -10.29
C LEU A 56 14.32 1.62 -11.10
N GLN A 57 14.78 0.65 -11.89
CA GLN A 57 13.89 -0.24 -12.63
C GLN A 57 13.01 -1.08 -11.69
N GLU A 58 13.58 -1.69 -10.66
CA GLU A 58 12.83 -2.50 -9.68
C GLU A 58 11.79 -1.65 -8.93
N MET A 59 12.18 -0.44 -8.53
CA MET A 59 11.28 0.51 -7.88
C MET A 59 10.08 0.88 -8.75
N ASP A 60 10.31 1.14 -10.04
CA ASP A 60 9.26 1.53 -10.99
C ASP A 60 8.37 0.35 -11.40
N SER A 61 8.94 -0.84 -11.58
CA SER A 61 8.20 -1.99 -12.15
C SER A 61 7.50 -2.85 -11.10
N GLU A 62 8.04 -2.93 -9.89
CA GLU A 62 7.58 -3.89 -8.88
C GLU A 62 7.22 -3.24 -7.55
N VAL A 63 8.17 -2.55 -6.91
CA VAL A 63 8.03 -2.14 -5.51
C VAL A 63 6.97 -1.05 -5.33
N LEU A 64 7.10 0.09 -6.01
CA LEU A 64 6.14 1.19 -5.88
C LEU A 64 4.73 0.78 -6.35
N PRO A 65 4.58 0.07 -7.50
CA PRO A 65 3.30 -0.48 -7.90
C PRO A 65 2.69 -1.45 -6.87
N ALA A 66 3.50 -2.31 -6.23
CA ALA A 66 3.00 -3.24 -5.21
C ALA A 66 2.50 -2.50 -3.97
N CYS A 67 3.22 -1.48 -3.49
CA CYS A 67 2.77 -0.63 -2.38
C CYS A 67 1.47 0.10 -2.72
N GLN A 68 1.32 0.58 -3.96
CA GLN A 68 0.08 1.23 -4.41
C GLN A 68 -1.10 0.25 -4.44
N ARG A 69 -0.91 -0.96 -4.96
CA ARG A 69 -1.96 -2.00 -4.94
C ARG A 69 -2.36 -2.39 -3.52
N LEU A 70 -1.39 -2.48 -2.60
CA LEU A 70 -1.66 -2.80 -1.20
C LEU A 70 -2.49 -1.69 -0.53
N SER A 71 -2.11 -0.43 -0.68
CA SER A 71 -2.87 0.71 -0.15
C SER A 71 -4.29 0.73 -0.73
N ALA A 72 -4.45 0.55 -2.05
CA ALA A 72 -5.78 0.49 -2.67
C ALA A 72 -6.65 -0.64 -2.08
N ALA A 73 -6.10 -1.86 -1.94
CA ALA A 73 -6.82 -3.00 -1.39
C ALA A 73 -7.20 -2.85 0.10
N LEU A 74 -6.51 -1.99 0.85
CA LEU A 74 -6.85 -1.68 2.24
C LEU A 74 -7.96 -0.62 2.35
N GLY A 75 -8.19 0.17 1.29
CA GLY A 75 -9.21 1.22 1.23
C GLY A 75 -10.50 0.85 0.50
N GLU A 76 -10.55 -0.33 -0.14
CA GLU A 76 -11.76 -0.92 -0.76
C GLU A 76 -12.72 -1.51 0.28
#